data_AF-X0TSU4-F1
#
_entry.id   AF-X0TSU4-F1
#
_cell.length_a   1.000
_cell.length_b   1.000
_cell.length_c   1.000
_cell.angle_alpha   90.00
_cell.angle_beta   90.00
_cell.angle_gamma   90.00
#
_symmetry.space_group_name_H-M   'P 1'
#
loop_
_entity.id
_entity.type
_entity.pdbx_description
1 polymer ?
#
loop_
_entity_poly.entity_id
_entity_poly.type
_entity_poly.pdbx_seq_one_letter_code
_entity_poly.pdbx_strand_id
1 'polypeptide(L)'
;MNDCVIYLICRGRTTNDDLPWPMLLGRRLDARLTITDRLQSMAQAMHQRNLHTIYTSPSPRAMATARLIMKGCDDANLRITAALAAVDYGRWEGLTWREVMANDAETYAQHL
;
A
#
# COMPACT_ATOMS: atom_id res chain seq x y z
N MET A 1 19.78 -17.11 20.44
CA MET A 1 19.06 -15.89 20.04
C MET A 1 17.96 -16.34 19.11
N ASN A 2 16.70 -15.95 19.37
CA ASN A 2 15.64 -16.14 18.38
C ASN A 2 15.70 -14.94 17.45
N ASP A 3 16.25 -15.14 16.26
CA ASP A 3 16.34 -14.09 15.25
C ASP A 3 14.95 -13.88 14.63
N CYS A 4 14.57 -12.63 14.43
CA CYS A 4 13.33 -12.25 13.77
C CYS A 4 13.66 -11.49 12.49
N VAL A 5 13.18 -11.99 11.35
CA VAL A 5 13.34 -11.34 10.05
C VAL A 5 12.04 -10.61 9.71
N ILE A 6 12.16 -9.32 9.40
CA ILE A 6 11.03 -8.49 8.96
C ILE A 6 11.18 -8.20 7.47
N TYR A 7 10.15 -8.54 6.69
CA TYR A 7 10.04 -8.21 5.28
C TYR A 7 9.12 -7.00 5.11
N LEU A 8 9.62 -5.94 4.48
CA LEU A 8 8.83 -4.75 4.17
C LEU A 8 8.37 -4.81 2.71
N ILE A 9 7.06 -4.85 2.52
CA ILE A 9 6.43 -4.96 1.20
C ILE A 9 5.48 -3.78 1.02
N CYS A 10 5.76 -2.95 0.03
CA CYS A 10 4.80 -1.94 -0.42
C CYS A 10 3.58 -2.61 -1.07
N ARG A 11 2.42 -1.96 -0.97
CA ARG A 11 1.21 -2.39 -1.70
C ARG A 11 1.52 -2.63 -3.18
N GLY A 12 0.77 -3.53 -3.81
CA GLY A 12 0.77 -3.65 -5.26
C GLY A 12 0.23 -2.40 -5.96
N ARG A 13 0.39 -2.37 -7.28
CA ARG A 13 -0.16 -1.32 -8.15
C ARG A 13 -1.68 -1.30 -8.07
N THR A 14 -2.28 -0.13 -8.21
CA THR A 14 -3.73 0.05 -8.28
C THR A 14 -4.15 0.71 -9.59
N THR A 15 -5.45 0.69 -9.87
CA THR A 15 -6.03 1.40 -11.02
C THR A 15 -5.70 2.90 -11.05
N ASN A 16 -5.40 3.51 -9.90
CA ASN A 16 -4.97 4.92 -9.84
C ASN A 16 -3.53 5.10 -10.35
N ASP A 17 -2.65 4.12 -10.12
CA ASP A 17 -1.26 4.18 -10.57
C ASP A 17 -1.15 4.04 -12.10
N ASP A 18 -2.21 3.55 -12.76
CA ASP A 18 -2.31 3.35 -14.20
C ASP A 18 -2.96 4.55 -14.92
N LEU A 19 -3.41 5.57 -14.18
CA LEU A 19 -3.94 6.81 -14.75
C LEU A 19 -2.81 7.69 -15.30
N PRO A 20 -3.05 8.48 -16.37
CA PRO A 20 -2.08 9.47 -16.86
C PRO A 20 -1.67 10.49 -15.79
N TRP A 21 -2.62 10.83 -14.91
CA TRP A 21 -2.41 11.73 -13.78
C TRP A 21 -2.93 11.07 -12.50
N PRO A 22 -2.11 10.27 -11.80
CA PRO A 22 -2.52 9.61 -10.57
C PRO A 22 -2.89 10.62 -9.50
N MET A 23 -3.99 10.36 -8.80
CA MET A 23 -4.41 11.15 -7.66
C MET A 23 -3.65 10.73 -6.40
N LEU A 24 -3.54 11.64 -5.45
CA LEU A 24 -3.04 11.35 -4.11
C LEU A 24 -4.05 10.50 -3.36
N LEU A 25 -3.67 9.26 -3.07
CA LEU A 25 -4.46 8.34 -2.26
C LEU A 25 -3.86 8.24 -0.87
N GLY A 26 -4.60 8.74 0.11
CA GLY A 26 -4.27 8.71 1.52
C GLY A 26 -5.07 7.65 2.25
N ARG A 27 -5.73 8.06 3.34
CA ARG A 27 -6.48 7.17 4.23
C ARG A 27 -7.94 6.97 3.85
N ARG A 28 -8.56 7.93 3.15
CA ARG A 28 -10.01 7.97 2.92
C ARG A 28 -10.38 7.42 1.55
N LEU A 29 -9.58 7.71 0.53
CA LEU A 29 -9.76 7.19 -0.81
C LEU A 29 -8.98 5.90 -1.01
N ASP A 30 -9.56 5.05 -1.85
CA ASP A 30 -8.91 3.83 -2.28
C ASP A 30 -9.08 3.60 -3.77
N ALA A 31 -8.20 2.75 -4.29
CA ALA A 31 -8.23 2.29 -5.67
C ALA A 31 -8.06 0.78 -5.70
N ARG A 32 -8.67 0.15 -6.70
CA ARG A 32 -8.64 -1.30 -6.84
C ARG A 32 -7.21 -1.75 -7.12
N LEU A 33 -6.77 -2.81 -6.42
CA LEU A 33 -5.51 -3.48 -6.70
C LEU A 33 -5.51 -4.08 -8.13
N THR A 34 -4.50 -3.75 -8.92
CA THR A 34 -4.21 -4.37 -10.21
C THR A 34 -3.32 -5.60 -9.97
N ILE A 35 -3.82 -6.79 -10.30
CA ILE A 35 -3.05 -8.03 -10.17
C ILE A 35 -2.10 -8.13 -11.36
N THR A 36 -0.82 -7.81 -11.13
CA THR A 36 0.24 -7.87 -12.13
C THR A 36 1.11 -9.11 -11.93
N ASP A 37 1.79 -9.56 -12.99
CA ASP A 37 2.74 -10.67 -12.92
C ASP A 37 3.84 -10.43 -11.88
N ARG A 38 4.29 -9.17 -11.75
CA ARG A 38 5.25 -8.76 -10.73
C ARG A 38 4.73 -8.99 -9.32
N LEU A 39 3.48 -8.60 -9.06
CA LEU A 39 2.85 -8.80 -7.76
C LEU A 39 2.65 -10.29 -7.46
N GLN A 40 2.23 -11.08 -8.45
CA GLN A 40 2.09 -12.53 -8.30
C GLN A 40 3.43 -13.21 -8.03
N SER A 41 4.48 -12.87 -8.78
CA SER A 41 5.82 -13.43 -8.62
C SER A 41 6.40 -13.08 -7.24
N MET A 42 6.19 -11.85 -6.77
CA MET A 42 6.58 -11.45 -5.43
C MET A 42 5.84 -12.29 -4.37
N ALA A 43 4.53 -12.54 -4.54
CA ALA A 43 3.75 -13.30 -3.57
C ALA A 43 4.25 -14.75 -3.49
N GLN A 44 4.50 -15.36 -4.65
CA GLN A 44 5.09 -16.69 -4.74
C GLN A 44 6.46 -16.77 -4.06
N ALA A 45 7.32 -15.76 -4.23
CA ALA A 45 8.62 -15.71 -3.56
C ALA A 45 8.51 -15.64 -2.03
N MET A 46 7.41 -15.09 -1.50
CA MET A 46 7.16 -15.01 -0.06
C MET A 46 6.67 -16.34 0.54
N HIS A 47 6.03 -17.21 -0.25
CA HIS A 47 5.60 -18.53 0.22
C HIS A 47 6.78 -19.39 0.70
N GLN A 48 7.99 -19.14 0.18
CA GLN A 48 9.21 -19.86 0.57
C GLN A 48 9.86 -19.32 1.85
N ARG A 49 9.30 -18.29 2.49
CA ARG A 49 9.93 -17.56 3.61
C ARG A 49 9.41 -17.95 5.00
N ASN A 50 8.55 -18.97 5.09
CA ASN A 50 7.94 -19.45 6.34
C ASN A 50 7.40 -18.32 7.22
N LEU A 51 6.50 -17.51 6.65
CA LEU A 51 5.96 -16.34 7.33
C LEU A 51 5.07 -16.75 8.50
N HIS A 52 5.36 -16.23 9.70
CA HIS A 52 4.54 -16.48 10.87
C HIS A 52 3.41 -15.44 11.05
N THR A 53 3.64 -14.19 10.65
CA THR A 53 2.65 -13.11 10.77
C THR A 53 2.83 -12.09 9.66
N ILE A 54 1.72 -11.67 9.06
CA ILE A 54 1.64 -10.60 8.07
C ILE A 54 0.92 -9.43 8.71
N TYR A 55 1.61 -8.29 8.84
CA TYR A 55 0.99 -7.03 9.27
C TYR A 55 0.61 -6.20 8.06
N THR A 56 -0.58 -5.62 8.06
CA THR A 56 -1.04 -4.75 6.97
C THR A 56 -1.81 -3.55 7.50
N SER A 57 -1.83 -2.49 6.70
CA SER A 57 -2.68 -1.32 6.97
C SER A 57 -4.16 -1.65 6.77
N PRO A 58 -5.10 -0.88 7.34
CA PRO A 58 -6.54 -1.08 7.11
C PRO A 58 -6.99 -0.71 5.68
N SER A 59 -6.11 -0.19 4.84
CA SER A 59 -6.46 0.20 3.46
C SER A 59 -6.76 -1.04 2.59
N PRO A 60 -7.90 -1.12 1.88
CA PRO A 60 -8.25 -2.28 1.06
C PRO A 60 -7.20 -2.66 0.01
N ARG A 61 -6.52 -1.72 -0.66
CA ARG A 61 -5.39 -2.04 -1.57
C ARG A 61 -4.22 -2.76 -0.89
N ALA A 62 -3.89 -2.40 0.35
CA ALA A 62 -2.82 -3.04 1.12
C ALA A 62 -3.28 -4.41 1.66
N MET A 63 -4.52 -4.51 2.13
CA MET A 63 -5.12 -5.78 2.57
C MET A 63 -5.21 -6.77 1.41
N ALA A 64 -5.57 -6.34 0.21
CA ALA A 64 -5.62 -7.19 -0.96
C ALA A 64 -4.24 -7.75 -1.34
N THR A 65 -3.18 -6.94 -1.20
CA THR A 65 -1.79 -7.38 -1.38
C THR A 65 -1.41 -8.44 -0.33
N ALA A 66 -1.70 -8.16 0.94
CA ALA A 66 -1.42 -9.09 2.05
C ALA A 66 -2.18 -10.42 1.90
N ARG A 67 -3.44 -10.36 1.48
CA ARG A 67 -4.26 -11.56 1.20
C ARG A 67 -3.70 -12.37 0.04
N LEU A 68 -3.11 -11.74 -0.97
CA LEU A 68 -2.49 -12.46 -2.07
C LEU A 68 -1.25 -13.24 -1.61
N ILE A 69 -0.41 -12.63 -0.76
CA ILE A 69 0.74 -13.29 -0.13
C ILE A 69 0.30 -14.46 0.76
N MET A 70 -0.77 -14.25 1.55
CA MET A 70 -1.26 -15.24 2.48
C MET A 70 -1.78 -16.52 1.81
N LYS A 71 -2.14 -16.49 0.51
CA LYS A 71 -2.68 -17.66 -0.21
C LYS A 71 -1.75 -18.87 -0.23
N GLY A 72 -0.44 -18.69 -0.06
CA GLY A 72 0.52 -19.79 0.05
C GLY A 72 1.31 -19.75 1.35
N CYS A 73 0.73 -19.18 2.41
CA CYS A 73 1.31 -19.16 3.75
C CYS A 73 0.24 -19.61 4.76
N ASP A 74 -0.06 -20.90 4.77
CA ASP A 74 -1.18 -21.47 5.54
C ASP A 74 -1.06 -21.25 7.06
N ASP A 75 0.17 -21.15 7.58
CA ASP A 75 0.45 -20.94 9.00
C ASP A 75 0.57 -19.45 9.41
N ALA A 76 0.46 -18.53 8.45
CA ALA A 76 0.65 -17.11 8.70
C ALA A 76 -0.62 -16.44 9.25
N ASN A 77 -0.48 -15.70 10.36
CA ASN A 77 -1.55 -14.87 10.89
C ASN A 77 -1.61 -13.50 10.17
N LEU A 78 -2.78 -13.08 9.70
CA LEU A 78 -2.98 -11.73 9.19
C LEU A 78 -3.42 -10.78 10.31
N ARG A 79 -2.66 -9.70 10.53
CA ARG A 79 -2.97 -8.66 11.52
C ARG A 79 -3.11 -7.31 10.84
N ILE A 80 -4.26 -6.67 11.06
CA ILE A 80 -4.52 -5.32 10.56
C ILE A 80 -4.11 -4.32 11.65
N THR A 81 -3.34 -3.30 11.31
CA THR A 81 -2.92 -2.26 12.25
C THR A 81 -3.00 -0.87 11.63
N ALA A 82 -3.61 0.06 12.36
CA ALA A 82 -3.70 1.47 11.98
C ALA A 82 -2.31 2.15 11.94
N ALA A 83 -1.31 1.59 12.62
CA ALA A 83 0.06 2.11 12.61
C ALA A 83 0.72 2.07 11.22
N LEU A 84 0.21 1.23 10.31
CA LEU A 84 0.68 1.14 8.92
C LEU A 84 -0.20 1.93 7.94
N ALA A 85 -1.15 2.74 8.42
CA ALA A 85 -2.01 3.53 7.55
C ALA A 85 -1.19 4.48 6.66
N ALA A 86 -1.65 4.68 5.43
CA ALA A 86 -1.08 5.67 4.51
C ALA A 86 -1.09 7.08 5.13
N VAL A 87 -0.28 7.97 4.57
CA VAL A 87 -0.29 9.39 4.90
C VAL A 87 -1.71 9.95 4.75
N ASP A 88 -2.10 10.81 5.69
CA ASP A 88 -3.32 11.59 5.55
C ASP A 88 -3.00 12.87 4.75
N TYR A 89 -3.42 12.89 3.49
CA TYR A 89 -3.23 14.06 2.62
C TYR A 89 -4.22 15.20 2.89
N GLY A 90 -5.11 15.06 3.87
CA GLY A 90 -6.16 16.04 4.15
C GLY A 90 -6.95 16.43 2.90
N ARG A 91 -7.06 17.74 2.65
CA ARG A 91 -7.76 18.30 1.49
C ARG A 91 -7.10 17.99 0.13
N TRP A 92 -5.87 17.46 0.11
CA TRP A 92 -5.17 17.10 -1.13
C TRP A 92 -5.50 15.68 -1.61
N GLU A 93 -6.15 14.87 -0.78
CA GLU A 93 -6.54 13.52 -1.19
C GLU A 93 -7.56 13.58 -2.34
N GLY A 94 -7.31 12.81 -3.40
CA GLY A 94 -8.11 12.83 -4.63
C GLY A 94 -7.67 13.89 -5.65
N LEU A 95 -6.72 14.76 -5.31
CA LEU A 95 -6.10 15.68 -6.27
C LEU A 95 -4.86 15.06 -6.89
N THR A 96 -4.53 15.51 -8.09
CA THR A 96 -3.19 15.32 -8.66
C THR A 96 -2.21 16.33 -8.05
N TRP A 97 -0.91 16.04 -8.08
CA TRP A 97 0.09 17.02 -7.64
C TRP A 97 0.00 18.35 -8.40
N ARG A 98 -0.37 18.30 -9.69
CA ARG A 98 -0.57 19.51 -10.50
C ARG A 98 -1.70 20.38 -9.96
N GLU A 99 -2.81 19.77 -9.56
CA GLU A 99 -3.93 20.49 -8.94
C GLU A 99 -3.57 21.01 -7.56
N VAL A 100 -2.82 20.25 -6.75
CA VAL A 100 -2.30 20.73 -5.46
C VAL A 100 -1.43 21.97 -5.65
N MET A 101 -0.47 21.93 -6.57
CA MET A 101 0.41 23.06 -6.84
C MET A 101 -0.33 24.27 -7.43
N ALA A 102 -1.40 24.06 -8.20
CA ALA A 102 -2.19 25.14 -8.76
C ALA A 102 -3.15 25.78 -7.74
N ASN A 103 -3.76 24.96 -6.88
CA ASN A 103 -4.85 25.38 -6.01
C ASN A 103 -4.39 25.72 -4.59
N ASP A 104 -3.20 25.27 -4.19
CA ASP A 104 -2.69 25.38 -2.82
C ASP A 104 -1.16 25.57 -2.80
N ALA A 105 -0.65 26.38 -3.73
CA ALA A 105 0.77 26.61 -3.96
C ALA A 105 1.53 27.06 -2.70
N GLU A 106 0.92 27.93 -1.89
CA GLU A 106 1.51 28.46 -0.67
C GLU A 106 1.73 27.36 0.37
N THR A 107 0.69 26.57 0.66
CA THR A 107 0.80 25.44 1.59
C THR A 107 1.75 24.38 1.04
N TYR A 108 1.72 24.13 -0.27
CA TYR A 108 2.65 23.19 -0.92
C TYR A 108 4.11 23.62 -0.72
N ALA A 109 4.42 24.90 -0.92
CA ALA A 109 5.79 25.42 -0.77
C ALA A 109 6.33 25.35 0.67
N GLN A 110 5.47 25.34 1.68
CA GLN A 110 5.87 25.21 3.09
C GLN A 110 6.31 23.79 3.48
N HIS A 111 6.08 22.80 2.61
CA HIS A 111 6.39 21.39 2.83
C HIS A 111 7.45 20.81 1.87
N LEU A 112 8.13 21.68 1.11
CA LEU A 112 9.33 21.36 0.34
C LEU A 112 10.59 21.46 1.22
#